data_AF-A0A8X6G3C8-F1
#
_entry.id   AF-A0A8X6G3C8-F1
#
_cell.length_a   1.000
_cell.length_b   1.000
_cell.length_c   1.000
_cell.angle_alpha   90.00
_cell.angle_beta   90.00
_cell.angle_gamma   90.00
#
_symmetry.space_group_name_H-M   'P 1'
#
loop_
_entity.id
_entity.type
_entity.pdbx_description
1 polymer ?
#
loop_
_entity_poly.entity_id
_entity_poly.type
_entity_poly.pdbx_seq_one_letter_code
_entity_poly.pdbx_strand_id
1 'polypeptide(L)'
;MKPETKLESGTLESATLEPGTQLESAKLEPGTILESAKLEPGTILESAKLEPGTILESAKLEPGTILESAKLEPGTILESAKLEPGTKS
;
A
#
# COMPACT_ATOMS: atom_id res chain seq x y z
N MET A 1 8.77 12.91 -15.04
CA MET A 1 7.55 12.34 -14.44
C MET A 1 7.94 11.71 -13.14
N LYS A 2 7.13 11.92 -12.10
CA LYS A 2 7.31 11.29 -10.79
C LYS A 2 6.66 9.90 -10.83
N PRO A 3 7.26 8.86 -10.24
CA PRO A 3 6.73 7.50 -10.35
C PRO A 3 5.53 7.33 -9.43
N GLU A 4 4.39 6.92 -9.99
CA GLU A 4 3.12 6.76 -9.29
C GLU A 4 2.44 5.44 -9.70
N THR A 5 1.75 4.79 -8.77
CA THR A 5 0.87 3.65 -9.07
C THR A 5 -0.57 3.95 -8.69
N LYS A 6 -1.49 3.56 -9.57
CA LYS A 6 -2.92 3.75 -9.35
C LYS A 6 -3.66 2.47 -9.67
N LEU A 7 -4.47 2.03 -8.72
CA LEU A 7 -5.39 0.91 -8.86
C LEU A 7 -6.80 1.49 -9.09
N GLU A 8 -7.39 1.12 -10.22
CA GLU A 8 -8.73 1.52 -10.60
C GLU A 8 -9.78 0.55 -10.02
N SER A 9 -11.06 0.86 -10.21
CA SER A 9 -12.18 0.09 -9.66
C SER A 9 -12.13 -1.38 -10.09
N GLY A 10 -12.36 -2.29 -9.15
CA GLY A 10 -12.29 -3.72 -9.39
C GLY A 10 -11.78 -4.48 -8.17
N THR A 11 -11.78 -5.81 -8.29
CA THR A 11 -11.26 -6.71 -7.25
C THR A 11 -9.90 -7.25 -7.68
N LEU A 12 -8.92 -7.19 -6.79
CA LEU A 12 -7.59 -7.75 -6.96
C LEU A 12 -7.21 -8.59 -5.75
N GLU A 13 -6.69 -9.78 -6.01
CA GLU A 13 -6.20 -10.67 -4.95
C GLU A 13 -4.97 -10.07 -4.24
N SER A 14 -4.04 -9.48 -5.00
CA SER A 14 -2.84 -8.90 -4.40
C SER A 14 -2.17 -7.83 -5.25
N ALA A 15 -1.46 -6.93 -4.56
CA ALA A 15 -0.55 -5.97 -5.15
C ALA A 15 0.76 -5.97 -4.34
N THR A 16 1.88 -6.13 -5.04
CA THR A 16 3.22 -6.18 -4.43
C THR A 16 4.11 -5.12 -5.05
N LEU A 17 4.79 -4.33 -4.20
CA LEU A 17 5.91 -3.49 -4.62
C LEU A 17 7.21 -4.25 -4.36
N GLU A 18 7.95 -4.51 -5.44
CA GLU A 18 9.18 -5.28 -5.44
C GLU A 18 10.37 -4.49 -4.85
N PRO A 19 11.41 -5.16 -4.34
CA PRO A 19 12.61 -4.52 -3.83
C PRO A 19 13.22 -3.51 -4.81
N GLY A 20 13.69 -2.36 -4.29
CA GLY A 20 14.27 -1.28 -5.10
C GLY A 20 13.25 -0.39 -5.80
N THR A 21 11.95 -0.68 -5.67
CA THR A 21 10.89 0.22 -6.14
C THR A 21 10.87 1.50 -5.33
N GLN A 22 10.88 2.64 -6.03
CA GLN A 22 10.70 3.97 -5.44
C GLN A 22 9.49 4.63 -6.10
N LEU A 23 8.47 4.91 -5.28
CA LEU A 23 7.24 5.58 -5.70
C LEU A 23 7.03 6.83 -4.87
N GLU A 24 6.64 7.90 -5.54
CA GLU A 24 6.16 9.09 -4.85
C GLU A 24 4.74 8.87 -4.32
N SER A 25 3.88 8.20 -5.10
CA SER A 25 2.52 7.93 -4.67
C SER A 25 1.99 6.57 -5.11
N ALA A 26 1.10 6.01 -4.27
CA ALA A 26 0.26 4.88 -4.57
C ALA A 26 -1.19 5.22 -4.20
N LYS A 27 -2.14 4.98 -5.12
CA LYS A 27 -3.55 5.35 -4.94
C LYS A 27 -4.50 4.19 -5.25
N LEU A 28 -5.44 3.92 -4.35
CA LEU A 28 -6.60 3.08 -4.60
C LEU A 28 -7.84 3.97 -4.79
N GLU A 29 -8.50 3.84 -5.94
CA GLU A 29 -9.70 4.60 -6.29
C GLU A 29 -10.99 4.00 -5.71
N PRO A 30 -12.10 4.76 -5.65
CA PRO A 30 -13.38 4.24 -5.19
C PRO A 30 -13.81 2.98 -5.95
N GLY A 31 -14.33 1.99 -5.22
CA GLY A 31 -14.74 0.70 -5.78
C GLY A 31 -13.61 -0.30 -6.01
N THR A 32 -12.39 0.00 -5.55
CA THR A 32 -11.31 -0.99 -5.46
C THR A 32 -11.47 -1.87 -4.22
N ILE A 33 -11.40 -3.18 -4.41
CA ILE A 33 -11.27 -4.19 -3.36
C ILE A 33 -9.92 -4.87 -3.57
N LEU A 34 -9.03 -4.80 -2.58
CA LEU A 34 -7.72 -5.42 -2.61
C LEU A 34 -7.57 -6.33 -1.39
N GLU A 35 -7.42 -7.63 -1.60
CA GLU A 35 -7.28 -8.55 -0.45
C GLU A 35 -5.92 -8.36 0.25
N SER A 36 -4.84 -8.15 -0.51
CA SER A 36 -3.51 -8.01 0.06
C SER A 36 -2.64 -6.97 -0.65
N ALA A 37 -2.07 -6.03 0.12
CA ALA A 37 -1.01 -5.14 -0.31
C ALA A 37 0.29 -5.49 0.40
N LYS A 38 1.39 -5.67 -0.34
CA LYS A 38 2.70 -5.98 0.22
C LYS A 38 3.79 -5.03 -0.28
N LEU A 39 4.57 -4.47 0.64
CA LEU A 39 5.79 -3.73 0.35
C LEU A 39 6.98 -4.60 0.78
N GLU A 40 7.83 -4.98 -0.18
CA GLU A 40 9.03 -5.79 0.07
C GLU A 40 10.21 -4.94 0.60
N PRO A 41 11.23 -5.55 1.23
CA PRO A 41 12.39 -4.84 1.73
C PRO A 41 13.08 -3.98 0.66
N GLY A 42 13.49 -2.76 1.02
CA GLY A 42 14.14 -1.82 0.10
C GLY A 42 13.17 -1.07 -0.82
N THR A 43 11.86 -1.19 -0.60
CA THR A 43 10.86 -0.29 -1.20
C THR A 43 10.80 1.05 -0.47
N ILE A 44 10.58 2.12 -1.24
CA ILE A 44 10.30 3.46 -0.72
C ILE A 44 9.00 3.94 -1.35
N LEU A 45 8.03 4.27 -0.51
CA LEU A 45 6.76 4.87 -0.91
C LEU A 45 6.52 6.14 -0.08
N GLU A 46 6.55 7.31 -0.71
CA GLU A 46 6.37 8.57 0.04
C GLU A 46 4.91 8.69 0.53
N SER A 47 3.92 8.38 -0.33
CA SER A 47 2.51 8.51 0.04
C SER A 47 1.63 7.37 -0.47
N ALA A 48 0.89 6.72 0.44
CA ALA A 48 -0.22 5.83 0.09
C ALA A 48 -1.57 6.50 0.38
N LYS A 49 -2.51 6.46 -0.58
CA LYS A 49 -3.87 7.01 -0.42
C LYS A 49 -4.95 5.97 -0.77
N LEU A 50 -5.88 5.77 0.15
CA LEU A 50 -7.11 5.02 -0.06
C LEU A 50 -8.29 5.98 -0.11
N GLU A 51 -9.01 6.04 -1.23
CA GLU A 51 -10.20 6.89 -1.42
C GLU A 51 -11.46 6.25 -0.83
N PRO A 52 -12.53 7.02 -0.55
CA PRO A 52 -13.79 6.48 -0.02
C PRO A 52 -14.36 5.35 -0.88
N GLY A 53 -14.89 4.30 -0.23
CA GLY A 53 -15.42 3.13 -0.92
C GLY A 53 -14.35 2.13 -1.39
N THR A 54 -13.12 2.25 -0.89
CA THR A 54 -12.08 1.22 -1.03
C THR A 54 -12.13 0.23 0.14
N ILE A 55 -11.80 -1.02 -0.15
CA ILE A 55 -11.61 -2.08 0.84
C ILE A 55 -10.20 -2.65 0.64
N LEU A 56 -9.41 -2.66 1.71
CA LEU A 56 -8.11 -3.32 1.79
C LEU A 56 -8.15 -4.30 2.96
N GLU A 57 -8.15 -5.61 2.69
CA GLU A 57 -8.23 -6.58 3.79
C GLU A 57 -6.92 -6.64 4.58
N SER A 58 -5.78 -6.70 3.88
CA SER A 58 -4.47 -6.80 4.53
C SER A 58 -3.44 -5.89 3.88
N ALA A 59 -2.70 -5.15 4.71
CA ALA A 59 -1.50 -4.43 4.31
C ALA A 59 -0.29 -4.95 5.09
N LYS A 60 0.78 -5.33 4.38
CA LYS A 60 2.04 -5.81 4.97
C LYS A 60 3.22 -4.95 4.53
N LEU A 61 3.92 -4.40 5.51
CA LEU A 61 5.21 -3.73 5.32
C LEU A 61 6.31 -4.61 5.93
N GLU A 62 7.20 -5.11 5.07
CA GLU A 62 8.36 -5.91 5.46
C GLU A 62 9.47 -5.05 6.10
N PRO A 63 10.40 -5.65 6.84
CA PRO A 63 11.56 -4.92 7.35
C PRO A 63 12.35 -4.21 6.25
N GLY A 64 12.70 -2.95 6.49
CA GLY A 64 13.49 -2.16 5.53
C GLY A 64 12.66 -1.51 4.42
N THR A 65 11.33 -1.58 4.48
CA THR A 65 10.44 -0.69 3.73
C THR A 65 10.41 0.70 4.35
N ILE A 66 10.25 1.75 3.54
CA ILE A 66 9.95 3.10 4.01
C ILE A 66 8.59 3.51 3.45
N LEU A 67 7.64 3.81 4.33
CA LEU A 67 6.36 4.45 4.01
C LEU A 67 6.27 5.75 4.82
N GLU A 68 6.38 6.92 4.16
CA GLU A 68 6.40 8.19 4.90
C GLU A 68 5.00 8.58 5.38
N SER A 69 3.99 8.36 4.54
CA SER A 69 2.61 8.73 4.84
C SER A 69 1.60 7.72 4.29
N ALA A 70 0.59 7.42 5.08
CA ALA A 70 -0.59 6.67 4.67
C ALA A 70 -1.84 7.45 5.05
N LYS A 71 -2.70 7.70 4.06
CA LYS A 71 -3.99 8.39 4.26
C LYS A 71 -5.15 7.48 3.88
N LEU A 72 -6.03 7.27 4.85
CA LEU A 72 -7.31 6.59 4.69
C LEU A 72 -8.42 7.65 4.77
N GLU A 73 -9.12 7.88 3.67
CA GLU A 73 -10.27 8.79 3.66
C GLU A 73 -11.49 8.16 4.38
N PRO A 74 -12.44 8.95 4.88
CA PRO A 74 -13.66 8.42 5.48
C PRO A 74 -14.42 7.50 4.52
N GLY A 75 -14.89 6.34 5.02
CA GLY A 75 -15.57 5.33 4.20
C GLY A 75 -14.62 4.36 3.49
N THR A 76 -13.32 4.40 3.82
CA THR A 76 -12.38 3.30 3.55
C THR A 76 -12.52 2.21 4.60
N ILE A 77 -12.25 0.96 4.21
CA ILE A 77 -12.13 -0.17 5.14
C ILE A 77 -10.72 -0.72 5.02
N LEU A 78 -9.99 -0.75 6.13
CA LEU A 78 -8.71 -1.47 6.28
C LEU A 78 -8.86 -2.45 7.43
N GLU A 79 -8.89 -3.75 7.14
CA GLU A 79 -9.11 -4.75 8.19
C GLU A 79 -7.86 -5.02 9.01
N SER A 80 -6.71 -5.13 8.34
CA SER A 80 -5.45 -5.46 8.98
C SER A 80 -4.28 -4.70 8.38
N ALA A 81 -3.42 -4.18 9.25
CA ALA A 81 -2.13 -3.62 8.88
C ALA A 81 -1.05 -4.26 9.75
N LYS A 82 -0.04 -4.86 9.10
CA LYS A 82 1.11 -5.47 9.77
C LYS A 82 2.38 -4.78 9.33
N LEU A 83 3.10 -4.25 10.31
CA LEU A 83 4.49 -3.82 10.17
C LEU A 83 5.37 -4.90 10.78
N GLU A 84 6.23 -5.52 9.98
CA GLU A 84 7.16 -6.51 10.49
C GLU A 84 8.42 -5.83 11.06
N PRO A 85 8.77 -6.11 12.34
CA PRO A 85 9.92 -5.49 12.95
C PRO A 85 11.19 -5.97 12.27
N GLY A 86 12.08 -5.04 11.92
CA GLY A 86 13.39 -5.41 11.40
C GLY A 86 14.25 -6.05 12.46
N THR A 87 14.68 -7.28 12.23
CA THR A 87 15.73 -7.92 13.01
C THR A 87 17.05 -7.24 12.65
N LYS A 88 17.49 -6.30 13.48
CA LYS A 88 18.90 -5.86 13.47
C LYS A 88 19.71 -7.02 14.06
N SER A 89 20.41 -7.77 13.21
CA SER A 89 21.41 -8.76 13.66
C SER A 89 22.75 -8.08 13.94
#